data_AF-A0A1F0NBU8-F1
#
_entry.id   AF-A0A1F0NBU8-F1
#
_cell.length_a   1.000
_cell.length_b   1.000
_cell.length_c   1.000
_cell.angle_alpha   90.00
_cell.angle_beta   90.00
_cell.angle_gamma   90.00
#
_symmetry.space_group_name_H-M   'P 1'
#
loop_
_entity.id
_entity.type
_entity.pdbx_description
1 polymer ?
#
loop_
_entity_poly.entity_id
_entity_poly.type
_entity_poly.pdbx_seq_one_letter_code
_entity_poly.pdbx_strand_id
1 'polypeptide(L)'
;MTDYEIFLPRILDNEYDNLNELYHQLDDILPYLSNEDEVYFNFENIRWINAEMTVFLGMLFSAVTDRGADVYAVIENLSLKSKEILLKNGFLKHFGLKYELADTYNTTIPFFRETIERIDEIDEYIDDELLRQIRNKTSEEFLGEIKEALLEIIHNVRDHSHSDVLYVRAALPAET
;
A
#
# COMPACT_ATOMS: atom_id res chain seq x y z
N MET A 1 18.68 -14.02 -12.66
CA MET A 1 17.46 -14.09 -13.46
C MET A 1 16.80 -15.45 -13.31
N THR A 2 16.10 -15.57 -12.19
CA THR A 2 15.13 -16.62 -11.88
C THR A 2 13.79 -15.94 -11.71
N ASP A 3 12.73 -16.58 -12.20
CA ASP A 3 11.37 -16.08 -12.07
C ASP A 3 10.72 -16.80 -10.89
N TYR A 4 10.14 -16.04 -9.96
CA TYR A 4 9.41 -16.54 -8.81
C TYR A 4 7.94 -16.15 -8.92
N GLU A 5 7.05 -17.03 -8.46
CA GLU A 5 5.62 -16.76 -8.44
C GLU A 5 5.09 -16.88 -7.01
N ILE A 6 4.34 -15.88 -6.57
CA ILE A 6 3.68 -15.84 -5.27
C ILE A 6 2.18 -15.82 -5.50
N PHE A 7 1.48 -16.82 -4.98
CA PHE A 7 0.03 -16.90 -5.09
C PHE A 7 -0.65 -16.20 -3.93
N LEU A 8 -1.47 -15.20 -4.25
CA LEU A 8 -2.27 -14.50 -3.26
C LEU A 8 -3.43 -15.41 -2.78
N PRO A 9 -3.83 -15.28 -1.50
CA PRO A 9 -4.94 -16.05 -0.94
C PRO A 9 -6.27 -15.70 -1.60
N ARG A 10 -7.31 -16.50 -1.35
CA ARG A 10 -8.65 -16.21 -1.87
C ARG A 10 -9.26 -14.93 -1.27
N ILE A 11 -8.97 -14.65 -0.02
CA ILE A 11 -9.39 -13.47 0.72
C ILE A 11 -8.12 -12.84 1.28
N LEU A 12 -7.90 -11.56 1.01
CA LEU A 12 -6.80 -10.81 1.59
C LEU A 12 -7.34 -9.83 2.62
N ASP A 13 -7.24 -10.18 3.89
CA ASP A 13 -7.65 -9.40 5.06
C ASP A 13 -6.62 -9.59 6.20
N ASN A 14 -6.95 -9.11 7.40
CA ASN A 14 -6.06 -9.16 8.56
C ASN A 14 -6.14 -10.48 9.36
N GLU A 15 -6.85 -11.50 8.85
CA GLU A 15 -6.93 -12.80 9.52
C GLU A 15 -5.65 -13.60 9.24
N TYR A 16 -5.01 -14.08 10.31
CA TYR A 16 -3.72 -14.77 10.22
C TYR A 16 -3.74 -15.96 9.26
N ASP A 17 -4.80 -16.77 9.31
CA ASP A 17 -4.96 -17.96 8.47
C ASP A 17 -4.97 -17.62 6.97
N ASN A 18 -5.46 -16.43 6.60
CA ASN A 18 -5.47 -15.97 5.21
C ASN A 18 -4.09 -15.46 4.76
N LEU A 19 -3.22 -15.05 5.69
CA LEU A 19 -1.91 -14.47 5.39
C LEU A 19 -0.76 -15.46 5.52
N ASN A 20 -0.91 -16.52 6.31
CA ASN A 20 0.19 -17.43 6.66
C ASN A 20 0.89 -18.02 5.43
N GLU A 21 0.13 -18.48 4.44
CA GLU A 21 0.68 -19.06 3.20
C GLU A 21 1.44 -18.02 2.37
N LEU A 22 0.97 -16.78 2.35
CA LEU A 22 1.64 -15.69 1.65
C LEU A 22 2.98 -15.34 2.31
N TYR A 23 3.04 -15.35 3.65
CA TYR A 23 4.29 -15.16 4.38
C TYR A 23 5.30 -16.29 4.12
N HIS A 24 4.86 -17.55 4.14
CA HIS A 24 5.75 -18.68 3.87
C HIS A 24 6.34 -18.64 2.47
N GLN A 25 5.52 -18.39 1.44
CA GLN A 25 6.02 -18.24 0.07
C GLN A 25 7.08 -17.15 -0.06
N LEU A 26 6.93 -16.04 0.67
CA LEU A 26 7.94 -14.98 0.67
C LEU A 26 9.20 -15.39 1.42
N ASP A 27 9.07 -15.90 2.65
CA ASP A 27 10.22 -16.29 3.47
C ASP A 27 11.10 -17.34 2.75
N ASP A 28 10.49 -18.21 1.95
CA ASP A 28 11.18 -19.21 1.14
C ASP A 28 12.02 -18.61 0.00
N ILE A 29 11.60 -17.49 -0.60
CA ILE A 29 12.31 -16.90 -1.75
C ILE A 29 13.25 -15.76 -1.35
N LEU A 30 12.88 -14.97 -0.34
CA LEU A 30 13.56 -13.74 0.05
C LEU A 30 15.08 -13.91 0.27
N PRO A 31 15.60 -14.98 0.89
CA PRO A 31 17.04 -15.17 1.08
C PRO A 31 17.84 -15.37 -0.22
N TYR A 32 17.17 -15.70 -1.31
CA TYR A 32 17.80 -16.08 -2.59
C TYR A 32 17.64 -15.04 -3.69
N LEU A 33 16.80 -14.03 -3.48
CA LEU A 33 16.58 -12.96 -4.46
C LEU A 33 17.86 -12.15 -4.68
N SER A 34 18.06 -11.78 -5.93
CA SER A 34 19.17 -10.95 -6.38
C SER A 34 18.74 -9.98 -7.48
N ASN A 35 19.67 -9.13 -7.90
CA ASN A 35 19.44 -8.22 -9.02
C ASN A 35 18.98 -8.99 -10.28
N GLU A 36 18.03 -8.42 -11.01
CA GLU A 36 17.46 -9.00 -12.24
C GLU A 36 16.60 -10.26 -12.04
N ASP A 37 16.33 -10.68 -10.80
CA ASP A 37 15.28 -11.68 -10.56
C ASP A 37 13.90 -11.01 -10.62
N GLU A 38 12.89 -11.77 -11.04
CA GLU A 38 11.52 -11.26 -11.21
C GLU A 38 10.57 -12.01 -10.28
N VAL A 39 9.74 -11.27 -9.55
CA VAL A 39 8.73 -11.84 -8.64
C VAL A 39 7.34 -11.44 -9.07
N TYR A 40 6.54 -12.43 -9.44
CA TYR A 40 5.18 -12.28 -9.92
C TYR A 40 4.18 -12.57 -8.81
N PHE A 41 3.49 -11.53 -8.33
CA PHE A 41 2.38 -11.67 -7.41
C PHE A 41 1.11 -12.01 -8.20
N ASN A 42 0.63 -13.25 -8.06
CA ASN A 42 -0.52 -13.78 -8.79
C ASN A 42 -1.83 -13.57 -8.01
N PHE A 43 -2.68 -12.69 -8.54
CA PHE A 43 -3.99 -12.34 -7.95
C PHE A 43 -5.16 -13.15 -8.50
N GLU A 44 -4.95 -14.20 -9.30
CA GLU A 44 -6.03 -14.92 -9.98
C GLU A 44 -7.04 -15.58 -9.02
N ASN A 45 -6.59 -15.98 -7.84
CA ASN A 45 -7.43 -16.63 -6.84
C ASN A 45 -8.22 -15.65 -5.95
N ILE A 46 -7.89 -14.36 -6.00
CA ILE A 46 -8.47 -13.35 -5.13
C ILE A 46 -9.95 -13.12 -5.46
N ARG A 47 -10.79 -13.24 -4.43
CA ARG A 47 -12.22 -12.90 -4.48
C ARG A 47 -12.55 -11.63 -3.72
N TRP A 48 -11.76 -11.32 -2.70
CA TRP A 48 -11.94 -10.15 -1.86
C TRP A 48 -10.59 -9.63 -1.38
N ILE A 49 -10.43 -8.30 -1.39
CA ILE A 49 -9.30 -7.61 -0.80
C ILE A 49 -9.88 -6.56 0.13
N ASN A 50 -9.42 -6.56 1.38
CA ASN A 50 -9.68 -5.45 2.26
C ASN A 50 -8.76 -4.26 1.92
N ALA A 51 -9.27 -3.04 1.91
CA ALA A 51 -8.56 -1.89 1.37
C ALA A 51 -7.28 -1.56 2.16
N GLU A 52 -7.28 -1.78 3.47
CA GLU A 52 -6.13 -1.59 4.36
C GLU A 52 -4.97 -2.53 4.00
N MET A 53 -5.25 -3.67 3.35
CA MET A 53 -4.21 -4.63 2.95
C MET A 53 -3.32 -4.11 1.81
N THR A 54 -3.66 -2.98 1.20
CA THR A 54 -2.76 -2.30 0.25
C THR A 54 -1.47 -1.82 0.90
N VAL A 55 -1.50 -1.42 2.17
CA VAL A 55 -0.30 -1.11 2.97
C VAL A 55 0.55 -2.36 3.11
N PHE A 56 -0.07 -3.47 3.52
CA PHE A 56 0.61 -4.74 3.69
C PHE A 56 1.26 -5.22 2.37
N LEU A 57 0.51 -5.22 1.27
CA LEU A 57 1.06 -5.55 -0.06
C LEU A 57 2.23 -4.64 -0.44
N GLY A 58 2.15 -3.34 -0.13
CA GLY A 58 3.23 -2.40 -0.40
C GLY A 58 4.51 -2.72 0.36
N MET A 59 4.38 -3.20 1.60
CA MET A 59 5.51 -3.69 2.38
C MET A 59 6.10 -4.97 1.79
N LEU A 60 5.26 -5.91 1.34
CA LEU A 60 5.72 -7.15 0.70
C LEU A 60 6.48 -6.87 -0.60
N PHE A 61 5.94 -5.97 -1.44
CA PHE A 61 6.57 -5.58 -2.69
C PHE A 61 7.90 -4.89 -2.40
N SER A 62 7.96 -4.03 -1.38
CA SER A 62 9.20 -3.36 -1.00
C SER A 62 10.25 -4.35 -0.48
N ALA A 63 9.85 -5.35 0.31
CA ALA A 63 10.78 -6.39 0.78
C ALA A 63 11.44 -7.16 -0.38
N VAL A 64 10.75 -7.31 -1.51
CA VAL A 64 11.31 -7.88 -2.75
C VAL A 64 12.24 -6.88 -3.43
N THR A 65 11.81 -5.63 -3.65
CA THR A 65 12.63 -4.63 -4.36
C THR A 65 13.89 -4.24 -3.58
N ASP A 66 13.84 -4.28 -2.24
CA ASP A 66 15.00 -4.01 -1.38
C ASP A 66 16.11 -5.07 -1.54
N ARG A 67 15.79 -6.23 -2.14
CA ARG A 67 16.75 -7.27 -2.52
C ARG A 67 17.24 -7.15 -3.97
N GLY A 68 16.82 -6.11 -4.69
CA GLY A 68 17.20 -5.83 -6.07
C GLY A 68 16.37 -6.56 -7.13
N ALA A 69 15.36 -7.33 -6.73
CA ALA A 69 14.46 -8.01 -7.65
C ALA A 69 13.33 -7.08 -8.13
N ASP A 70 12.85 -7.32 -9.35
CA ASP A 70 11.71 -6.62 -9.92
C ASP A 70 10.39 -7.27 -9.49
N VAL A 71 9.36 -6.46 -9.26
CA VAL A 71 8.03 -6.92 -8.84
C VAL A 71 6.99 -6.70 -9.92
N TYR A 72 6.20 -7.74 -10.19
CA TYR A 72 5.08 -7.71 -11.11
C TYR A 72 3.79 -8.20 -10.45
N ALA A 73 2.64 -7.76 -10.98
CA ALA A 73 1.33 -8.22 -10.52
C ALA A 73 0.51 -8.81 -11.67
N VAL A 74 0.10 -10.07 -11.52
CA VAL A 74 -0.80 -10.75 -12.47
C VAL A 74 -2.24 -10.52 -12.01
N ILE A 75 -2.93 -9.60 -12.68
CA ILE A 75 -4.25 -9.09 -12.23
C ILE A 75 -5.42 -9.36 -13.20
N GLU A 76 -5.20 -10.18 -14.22
CA GLU A 76 -6.14 -10.38 -15.33
C GLU A 76 -7.53 -10.80 -14.82
N ASN A 77 -7.55 -11.75 -13.86
CA ASN A 77 -8.75 -12.36 -13.29
C ASN A 77 -9.31 -11.65 -12.05
N LEU A 78 -8.79 -10.48 -11.67
CA LEU A 78 -9.35 -9.74 -10.55
C LEU A 78 -10.79 -9.28 -10.82
N SER A 79 -11.65 -9.43 -9.81
CA SER A 79 -13.01 -8.87 -9.83
C SER A 79 -12.97 -7.35 -10.03
N LEU A 80 -14.02 -6.78 -10.63
CA LEU A 80 -14.10 -5.32 -10.82
C LEU A 80 -13.93 -4.58 -9.49
N LYS A 81 -14.57 -5.05 -8.41
CA LYS A 81 -14.47 -4.43 -7.08
C LYS A 81 -13.04 -4.49 -6.52
N SER A 82 -12.34 -5.61 -6.68
CA SER A 82 -10.93 -5.74 -6.27
C SER A 82 -10.00 -4.87 -7.13
N LYS A 83 -10.28 -4.76 -8.43
CA LYS A 83 -9.60 -3.81 -9.33
C LYS A 83 -9.84 -2.37 -8.86
N GLU A 84 -11.05 -2.00 -8.45
CA GLU A 84 -11.30 -0.65 -7.93
C GLU A 84 -10.47 -0.36 -6.67
N ILE A 85 -10.35 -1.33 -5.74
CA ILE A 85 -9.56 -1.16 -4.52
C ILE A 85 -8.06 -1.01 -4.81
N LEU A 86 -7.51 -1.81 -5.73
CA LEU A 86 -6.07 -1.79 -6.07
C LEU A 86 -5.67 -0.75 -7.10
N LEU A 87 -6.58 -0.35 -8.00
CA LEU A 87 -6.28 0.52 -9.14
C LEU A 87 -6.69 1.97 -8.90
N LYS A 88 -7.75 2.25 -8.12
CA LYS A 88 -8.19 3.66 -7.91
C LYS A 88 -7.27 4.43 -6.98
N ASN A 89 -6.55 3.76 -6.08
CA ASN A 89 -5.64 4.43 -5.16
C ASN A 89 -4.23 4.63 -5.71
N GLY A 90 -3.94 4.22 -6.94
CA GLY A 90 -2.60 4.33 -7.52
C GLY A 90 -1.56 3.37 -6.95
N PHE A 91 -1.95 2.37 -6.13
CA PHE A 91 -1.03 1.39 -5.53
C PHE A 91 -0.10 0.74 -6.56
N LEU A 92 -0.65 0.16 -7.63
CA LEU A 92 0.14 -0.52 -8.66
C LEU A 92 1.10 0.44 -9.40
N LYS A 93 0.72 1.72 -9.54
CA LYS A 93 1.56 2.75 -10.18
C LYS A 93 2.84 3.01 -9.39
N HIS A 94 2.79 2.97 -8.06
CA HIS A 94 3.99 3.13 -7.22
C HIS A 94 5.02 2.02 -7.44
N PHE A 95 4.61 0.87 -7.95
CA PHE A 95 5.50 -0.24 -8.29
C PHE A 95 5.75 -0.36 -9.80
N GLY A 96 5.53 0.72 -10.56
CA GLY A 96 5.84 0.78 -12.00
C GLY A 96 4.85 0.04 -12.91
N LEU A 97 3.74 -0.47 -12.36
CA LEU A 97 2.77 -1.26 -13.10
C LEU A 97 1.72 -0.35 -13.75
N LYS A 98 1.61 -0.44 -15.08
CA LYS A 98 0.80 0.45 -15.92
C LYS A 98 -0.68 0.05 -15.96
N TYR A 99 -1.36 0.14 -14.82
CA TYR A 99 -2.81 -0.04 -14.74
C TYR A 99 -3.47 1.22 -14.18
N GLU A 100 -4.39 1.83 -14.93
CA GLU A 100 -5.12 3.03 -14.49
C GLU A 100 -6.64 2.82 -14.57
N LEU A 101 -7.33 3.08 -13.47
CA LEU A 101 -8.77 3.37 -13.44
C LEU A 101 -8.93 4.79 -12.90
N ALA A 102 -9.56 5.67 -13.68
CA ALA A 102 -9.76 7.06 -13.26
C ALA A 102 -10.68 7.13 -12.03
N ASP A 103 -10.24 7.82 -10.97
CA ASP A 103 -11.12 8.17 -9.86
C ASP A 103 -12.06 9.31 -10.27
N THR A 104 -13.22 8.94 -10.81
CA THR A 104 -14.21 9.90 -11.32
C THR A 104 -14.91 10.68 -10.20
N TYR A 105 -14.87 10.18 -8.96
CA TYR A 105 -15.63 10.74 -7.83
C TYR A 105 -14.76 11.43 -6.79
N ASN A 106 -13.43 11.36 -6.93
CA ASN A 106 -12.46 11.98 -6.03
C ASN A 106 -12.66 11.58 -4.55
N THR A 107 -13.17 10.37 -4.33
CA THR A 107 -13.43 9.78 -3.01
C THR A 107 -12.29 8.89 -2.55
N THR A 108 -11.29 8.65 -3.40
CA THR A 108 -10.16 7.79 -3.10
C THR A 108 -8.99 8.65 -2.68
N ILE A 109 -8.58 8.54 -1.42
CA ILE A 109 -7.28 9.05 -0.98
C ILE A 109 -6.21 8.20 -1.67
N PRO A 110 -5.16 8.74 -2.30
CA PRO A 110 -4.10 7.94 -2.91
C PRO A 110 -3.39 7.02 -1.89
N PHE A 111 -2.86 5.90 -2.36
CA PHE A 111 -1.85 5.16 -1.61
C PHE A 111 -0.57 6.00 -1.59
N PHE A 112 0.05 6.13 -0.42
CA PHE A 112 1.26 6.91 -0.25
C PHE A 112 2.38 6.03 0.27
N ARG A 113 3.51 6.07 -0.42
CA ARG A 113 4.77 5.44 -0.02
C ARG A 113 5.87 6.45 -0.22
N GLU A 114 6.56 6.81 0.85
CA GLU A 114 7.70 7.71 0.74
C GLU A 114 8.73 7.44 1.83
N THR A 115 9.97 7.82 1.56
CA THR A 115 11.05 7.77 2.56
C THR A 115 10.81 8.81 3.65
N ILE A 116 11.08 8.46 4.90
CA ILE A 116 10.86 9.35 6.06
C ILE A 116 11.75 10.60 6.07
N GLU A 117 12.79 10.62 5.24
CA GLU A 117 13.66 11.78 5.04
C GLU A 117 12.95 12.91 4.27
N ARG A 118 11.94 12.57 3.46
CA ARG A 118 11.15 13.52 2.65
C ARG A 118 9.95 14.04 3.42
N ILE A 119 10.23 14.71 4.54
CA ILE A 119 9.21 15.27 5.44
C ILE A 119 8.28 16.23 4.70
N ASP A 120 8.80 17.05 3.78
CA ASP A 120 7.99 18.00 3.02
C ASP A 120 6.92 17.30 2.16
N GLU A 121 7.26 16.17 1.53
CA GLU A 121 6.33 15.37 0.71
C GLU A 121 5.28 14.66 1.58
N ILE A 122 5.68 14.22 2.78
CA ILE A 122 4.77 13.65 3.78
C ILE A 122 3.79 14.71 4.28
N ASP A 123 4.27 15.92 4.57
CA ASP A 123 3.45 17.03 5.05
C ASP A 123 2.42 17.46 4.00
N GLU A 124 2.85 17.59 2.73
CA GLU A 124 1.98 17.89 1.59
C GLU A 124 0.89 16.83 1.44
N TYR A 125 1.23 15.54 1.52
CA TYR A 125 0.25 14.47 1.46
C TYR A 125 -0.78 14.53 2.60
N ILE A 126 -0.33 14.81 3.83
CA ILE A 126 -1.24 14.94 4.97
C ILE A 126 -2.23 16.09 4.74
N ASP A 127 -1.77 17.25 4.29
CA ASP A 127 -2.64 18.41 4.09
C ASP A 127 -3.57 18.25 2.88
N ASP A 128 -3.00 17.95 1.72
CA ASP A 128 -3.69 18.08 0.43
C ASP A 128 -4.50 16.84 0.05
N GLU A 129 -4.14 15.67 0.57
CA GLU A 129 -4.83 14.41 0.28
C GLU A 129 -5.66 13.92 1.47
N LEU A 130 -5.08 13.84 2.66
CA LEU A 130 -5.74 13.27 3.84
C LEU A 130 -6.72 14.25 4.51
N LEU A 131 -6.21 15.39 5.00
CA LEU A 131 -7.00 16.34 5.78
C LEU A 131 -8.00 17.11 4.91
N ARG A 132 -7.67 17.36 3.64
CA ARG A 132 -8.58 17.97 2.67
C ARG A 132 -9.96 17.30 2.63
N GLN A 133 -10.04 15.98 2.80
CA GLN A 133 -11.28 15.22 2.73
C GLN A 133 -12.21 15.45 3.94
N ILE A 134 -11.63 15.81 5.09
CA ILE A 134 -12.38 16.07 6.33
C ILE A 134 -12.45 17.57 6.67
N ARG A 135 -11.80 18.43 5.86
CA ARG A 135 -11.72 19.87 6.10
C ARG A 135 -13.07 20.55 6.30
N ASN A 136 -14.08 20.14 5.53
CA ASN A 136 -15.43 20.68 5.63
C ASN A 136 -16.28 20.06 6.75
N LYS A 137 -15.74 19.07 7.47
CA LYS A 137 -16.46 18.31 8.52
C LYS A 137 -16.04 18.70 9.94
N THR A 138 -15.01 19.55 10.10
CA THR A 138 -14.48 19.95 11.41
C THR A 138 -13.84 21.35 11.36
N SER A 139 -13.31 21.83 12.49
CA SER A 139 -12.62 23.13 12.58
C SER A 139 -11.16 23.04 12.15
N GLU A 140 -10.60 24.15 11.65
CA GLU A 140 -9.17 24.23 11.30
C GLU A 140 -8.26 23.98 12.52
N GLU A 141 -8.68 24.40 13.72
CA GLU A 141 -7.96 24.12 14.97
C GLU A 141 -7.84 22.61 15.22
N PHE A 142 -8.94 21.86 15.06
CA PHE A 142 -8.92 20.42 15.24
C PHE A 142 -8.16 19.69 14.12
N LEU A 143 -8.17 20.21 12.89
CA LEU A 143 -7.31 19.68 11.82
C LEU A 143 -5.83 19.85 12.16
N GLY A 144 -5.46 21.00 12.75
CA GLY A 144 -4.12 21.25 13.26
C GLY A 144 -3.70 20.22 14.32
N GLU A 145 -4.58 19.93 15.28
CA GLU A 145 -4.32 18.89 16.30
C GLU A 145 -4.13 17.50 15.69
N ILE A 146 -4.96 17.12 14.70
CA ILE A 146 -4.80 15.84 13.99
C ILE A 146 -3.45 15.80 13.26
N LYS A 147 -3.08 16.88 12.57
CA LYS A 147 -1.82 16.98 11.83
C LYS A 147 -0.63 16.81 12.76
N GLU A 148 -0.61 17.52 13.88
CA GLU A 148 0.46 17.44 14.88
C GLU A 148 0.59 16.02 15.44
N ALA A 149 -0.52 15.38 15.78
CA ALA A 149 -0.52 14.00 16.27
C ALA A 149 0.02 13.00 15.22
N LEU A 150 -0.33 13.17 13.94
CA LEU A 150 0.19 12.33 12.85
C LEU A 150 1.69 12.52 12.67
N LEU A 151 2.17 13.77 12.65
CA LEU A 151 3.59 14.08 12.52
C LEU A 151 4.40 13.57 13.72
N GLU A 152 3.85 13.63 14.93
CA GLU A 152 4.47 13.06 16.13
C GLU A 152 4.65 11.54 15.99
N ILE A 153 3.63 10.82 15.52
CA ILE A 153 3.73 9.38 15.26
C ILE A 153 4.82 9.11 14.22
N ILE A 154 4.85 9.86 13.12
CA ILE A 154 5.84 9.69 12.05
C ILE A 154 7.26 9.96 12.56
N HIS A 155 7.46 11.00 13.37
CA HIS A 155 8.74 11.29 14.01
C HIS A 155 9.17 10.17 14.97
N ASN A 156 8.25 9.67 15.80
CA ASN A 156 8.55 8.55 16.70
C ASN A 156 8.92 7.29 15.92
N VAL A 157 8.24 7.01 14.80
CA VAL A 157 8.58 5.89 13.92
C VAL A 157 9.97 6.10 13.30
N ARG A 158 10.28 7.29 12.77
CA ARG A 158 11.62 7.59 12.23
C ARG A 158 12.72 7.41 13.26
N ASP A 159 12.53 7.99 14.44
CA ASP A 159 13.59 8.07 15.44
C ASP A 159 13.81 6.74 16.18
N HIS A 160 12.84 5.82 16.14
CA HIS A 160 12.84 4.61 16.97
C HIS A 160 12.55 3.27 16.27
N SER A 161 11.99 3.23 15.06
CA SER A 161 11.52 1.97 14.44
C SER A 161 12.52 1.28 13.49
N HIS A 162 13.65 1.93 13.17
CA HIS A 162 14.59 1.48 12.12
C HIS A 162 13.96 1.26 10.73
N SER A 163 12.71 1.73 10.50
CA SER A 163 12.08 1.72 9.19
C SER A 163 12.34 3.04 8.50
N ASP A 164 12.91 3.02 7.29
CA ASP A 164 13.22 4.21 6.49
C ASP A 164 12.07 4.66 5.57
N VAL A 165 10.99 3.87 5.50
CA VAL A 165 9.86 4.08 4.59
C VAL A 165 8.55 4.15 5.37
N LEU A 166 7.73 5.14 5.02
CA LEU A 166 6.37 5.34 5.49
C LEU A 166 5.37 4.84 4.45
N TYR A 167 4.41 4.05 4.89
CA TYR A 167 3.29 3.59 4.07
C TYR A 167 1.99 4.10 4.68
N VAL A 168 1.20 4.85 3.92
CA VAL A 168 -0.09 5.38 4.38
C VAL A 168 -1.20 4.98 3.42
N ARG A 169 -2.29 4.52 4.02
CA ARG A 169 -3.58 4.37 3.36
C ARG A 169 -4.64 4.98 4.27
N ALA A 170 -5.53 5.76 3.68
CA ALA A 170 -6.76 6.17 4.35
C ALA A 170 -7.98 5.78 3.51
N ALA A 171 -9.07 5.51 4.22
CA ALA A 171 -10.36 5.23 3.64
C ALA A 171 -11.39 6.17 4.28
N LEU A 172 -12.24 6.77 3.45
CA LEU A 172 -13.42 7.45 3.97
C LEU A 172 -14.42 6.38 4.42
N PRO A 173 -15.06 6.54 5.59
CA PRO A 173 -16.14 5.66 5.99
C PRO A 173 -17.21 5.70 4.90
N ALA A 174 -17.66 4.51 4.47
CA ALA A 174 -18.81 4.43 3.57
C ALA A 174 -19.99 5.12 4.26
N GLU A 175 -20.60 6.09 3.57
CA GLU A 175 -21.86 6.69 4.05
C GLU A 175 -22.90 5.57 4.14
N THR A 176 -23.26 5.18 5.36
CA THR A 176 -24.37 4.27 5.68
C THR A 176 -25.69 5.02 5.73
#